data_AF-A0A1A9R1Y3-F1
#
_entry.id   AF-A0A1A9R1Y3-F1
#
_cell.length_a   1.000
_cell.length_b   1.000
_cell.length_c   1.000
_cell.angle_alpha   90.00
_cell.angle_beta   90.00
_cell.angle_gamma   90.00
#
_symmetry.space_group_name_H-M   'P 1'
#
loop_
_entity.id
_entity.type
_entity.pdbx_description
1 polymer ?
#
loop_
_entity_poly.entity_id
_entity_poly.type
_entity_poly.pdbx_seq_one_letter_code
_entity_poly.pdbx_strand_id
1 'polypeptide(L)'
;MVSLQNDSAIGAIDAALAAKAAGLVEFEDLGNLSVAEIDCLIDCLINLKRQQHFRAFWSNQDQASSDMVRGRVGIESLWSPAMTDLKKRDIKVRMAAPTEGYRAWYGGMSISRHVKGRTLDAAYDYLNWWISGWPGAVMARQGYYISTPELTRPHLSAAEWDFWYGGQPAAKNLPGPDGSSDLIHRGEIRDGGDYQTRMSRIAVWNTVMDEHNYLVRRWNDFMSA
;
A
#
# COMPACT_ATOMS: atom_id res chain seq x y z
N MET A 1 -10.67 17.63 1.44
CA MET A 1 -11.14 16.56 2.35
C MET A 1 -10.13 15.42 2.31
N VAL A 2 -9.06 15.52 3.11
CA VAL A 2 -7.93 14.58 3.10
C VAL A 2 -7.99 13.68 4.32
N SER A 3 -7.63 12.40 4.18
CA SER A 3 -7.35 11.51 5.31
C SER A 3 -5.96 10.91 5.19
N LEU A 4 -5.42 10.49 6.34
CA LEU A 4 -4.10 9.91 6.49
C LEU A 4 -4.17 8.72 7.43
N GLN A 5 -3.30 7.74 7.22
CA GLN A 5 -3.17 6.59 8.12
C GLN A 5 -2.71 7.05 9.52
N ASN A 6 -3.33 6.52 10.57
CA ASN A 6 -3.04 6.86 11.97
C ASN A 6 -1.72 6.22 12.48
N ASP A 7 -1.24 5.15 11.86
CA ASP A 7 0.01 4.51 12.27
C ASP A 7 1.24 5.31 11.81
N SER A 8 2.16 5.63 12.74
CA SER A 8 3.34 6.46 12.43
C SER A 8 4.32 5.81 11.46
N ALA A 9 4.41 4.48 11.41
CA ALA A 9 5.31 3.78 10.48
C ALA A 9 4.79 3.80 9.03
N ILE A 10 3.54 4.21 8.83
CA ILE A 10 2.90 4.27 7.51
C ILE A 10 2.58 5.72 7.15
N GLY A 11 1.78 6.39 8.01
CA GLY A 11 1.30 7.74 7.78
C GLY A 11 2.41 8.77 7.72
N ALA A 12 3.49 8.62 8.50
CA ALA A 12 4.59 9.58 8.48
C ALA A 12 5.34 9.61 7.15
N ILE A 13 5.56 8.45 6.53
CA ILE A 13 6.27 8.39 5.24
C ILE A 13 5.37 8.92 4.11
N ASP A 14 4.07 8.59 4.12
CA ASP A 14 3.10 9.16 3.18
C ASP A 14 3.07 10.70 3.29
N ALA A 15 3.08 11.22 4.52
CA ALA A 15 3.14 12.65 4.79
C ALA A 15 4.47 13.29 4.40
N ALA A 16 5.59 12.63 4.65
CA ALA A 16 6.92 13.11 4.28
C ALA A 16 7.07 13.25 2.76
N LEU A 17 6.60 12.25 2.00
CA LEU A 17 6.55 12.32 0.54
C LEU A 17 5.73 13.52 0.06
N ALA A 18 4.53 13.71 0.61
CA ALA A 18 3.66 14.82 0.24
C ALA A 18 4.27 16.18 0.62
N ALA A 19 4.87 16.29 1.81
CA ALA A 19 5.53 17.51 2.29
C ALA A 19 6.74 17.88 1.41
N LYS A 20 7.54 16.88 1.01
CA LYS A 20 8.66 17.06 0.07
C LYS A 20 8.16 17.52 -1.31
N ALA A 21 7.16 16.84 -1.85
CA ALA A 21 6.58 17.20 -3.15
C ALA A 21 5.98 18.61 -3.17
N ALA A 22 5.44 19.06 -2.02
CA ALA A 22 4.93 20.41 -1.84
C ALA A 22 6.02 21.46 -1.53
N GLY A 23 7.29 21.06 -1.38
CA GLY A 23 8.40 21.96 -1.02
C GLY A 23 8.31 22.52 0.40
N LEU A 24 7.60 21.82 1.30
CA LEU A 24 7.39 22.25 2.69
C LEU A 24 8.53 21.84 3.61
N VAL A 25 9.09 20.65 3.37
CA VAL A 25 10.17 20.06 4.16
C VAL A 25 11.09 19.31 3.20
N GLU A 26 12.40 19.48 3.38
CA GLU A 26 13.41 18.70 2.67
C GLU A 26 13.88 17.54 3.53
N PHE A 27 14.20 16.43 2.88
CA PHE A 27 14.66 15.21 3.53
C PHE A 27 15.88 14.64 2.81
N GLU A 28 16.90 14.27 3.58
CA GLU A 28 18.09 13.59 3.09
C GLU A 28 17.76 12.13 2.72
N ASP A 29 17.14 11.40 3.64
CA ASP A 29 16.68 10.03 3.44
C ASP A 29 15.24 9.84 3.95
N LEU A 30 14.28 9.75 3.02
CA LEU A 30 12.87 9.49 3.34
C LEU A 30 12.62 8.15 4.02
N GLY A 31 13.53 7.18 3.86
CA GLY A 31 13.48 5.89 4.52
C GLY A 31 14.07 5.89 5.93
N ASN A 32 14.79 6.94 6.34
CA ASN A 32 15.41 7.03 7.66
C ASN A 32 15.51 8.48 8.14
N LEU A 33 14.38 9.01 8.62
CA LEU A 33 14.29 10.39 9.07
C LEU A 33 15.11 10.63 10.34
N SER A 34 15.92 11.69 10.34
CA SER A 34 16.58 12.20 11.54
C SER A 34 15.59 12.87 12.49
N VAL A 35 16.01 13.06 13.76
CA VAL A 35 15.23 13.79 14.77
C VAL A 35 14.76 15.17 14.27
N ALA A 36 15.65 15.93 13.61
CA ALA A 36 15.33 17.26 13.11
C ALA A 36 14.30 17.24 11.97
N GLU A 37 14.43 16.27 11.04
CA GLU A 37 13.46 16.07 9.97
C GLU A 37 12.09 15.63 10.50
N ILE A 38 12.07 14.76 11.51
CA ILE A 38 10.85 14.36 12.22
C ILE A 38 10.18 15.59 12.83
N ASP A 39 10.91 16.45 13.55
CA ASP A 39 10.34 17.64 14.15
C ASP A 39 9.77 18.60 13.11
N CYS A 40 10.51 18.89 12.05
CA CYS A 40 10.05 19.73 10.94
C CYS A 40 8.77 19.18 10.29
N LEU A 41 8.72 17.88 10.01
CA LEU A 41 7.54 17.22 9.45
C LEU A 41 6.34 17.34 10.39
N ILE A 42 6.52 16.99 11.66
CA ILE A 42 5.42 16.94 12.63
C ILE A 42 4.86 18.34 12.90
N ASP A 43 5.71 19.35 13.02
CA ASP A 43 5.26 20.73 13.22
C ASP A 43 4.49 21.25 11.99
N CYS A 44 4.93 20.88 10.78
CA CYS A 44 4.21 21.15 9.54
C CYS A 44 2.81 20.50 9.56
N LEU A 45 2.72 19.22 9.94
CA LEU A 45 1.46 18.48 9.99
C LEU A 45 0.50 19.02 11.06
N ILE A 46 1.01 19.38 12.24
CA ILE A 46 0.23 20.04 13.30
C ILE A 46 -0.36 21.36 12.78
N ASN A 47 0.43 22.16 12.07
CA ASN A 47 -0.06 23.41 11.48
C ASN A 47 -1.19 23.15 10.48
N LEU A 48 -1.01 22.20 9.56
CA LEU A 48 -2.05 21.79 8.60
C LEU A 48 -3.32 21.28 9.31
N LYS A 49 -3.18 20.51 10.39
CA LYS A 49 -4.32 20.01 11.17
C LYS A 49 -5.10 21.15 11.84
N ARG A 50 -4.41 22.14 12.42
CA ARG A 50 -5.04 23.34 13.00
C ARG A 50 -5.78 24.17 11.95
N GLN A 51 -5.33 24.14 10.70
CA GLN A 51 -6.02 24.73 9.54
C GLN A 51 -7.15 23.84 8.98
N GLN A 52 -7.51 22.76 9.68
CA GLN A 52 -8.56 21.81 9.27
C GLN A 52 -8.29 21.11 7.93
N HIS A 53 -7.01 20.96 7.56
CA HIS A 53 -6.64 20.26 6.32
C HIS A 53 -7.09 18.79 6.32
N PHE A 54 -6.88 18.09 7.45
CA PHE A 54 -7.23 16.69 7.63
C PHE A 54 -8.65 16.53 8.16
N ARG A 55 -9.44 15.68 7.50
CA ARG A 55 -10.83 15.42 7.86
C ARG A 55 -11.01 14.20 8.77
N ALA A 56 -10.16 13.21 8.61
CA ALA A 56 -10.17 11.95 9.34
C ALA A 56 -8.77 11.32 9.38
N PHE A 57 -8.57 10.40 10.31
CA PHE A 57 -7.42 9.50 10.33
C PHE A 57 -7.96 8.09 10.51
N TRP A 58 -7.70 7.22 9.53
CA TRP A 58 -8.18 5.83 9.59
C TRP A 58 -7.19 4.97 10.37
N SER A 59 -7.65 3.87 10.96
CA SER A 59 -6.78 2.90 11.66
C SER A 59 -6.88 1.49 11.07
N ASN A 60 -7.89 1.23 10.25
CA ASN A 60 -8.08 -0.03 9.56
C ASN A 60 -8.79 0.19 8.21
N GLN A 61 -8.79 -0.86 7.40
CA GLN A 61 -9.35 -0.88 6.05
C GLN A 61 -10.85 -0.52 6.01
N ASP A 62 -11.64 -1.08 6.92
CA ASP A 62 -13.10 -0.87 6.94
C ASP A 62 -13.44 0.59 7.22
N GLN A 63 -12.69 1.24 8.10
CA GLN A 63 -12.84 2.66 8.38
C GLN A 63 -12.51 3.52 7.16
N ALA A 64 -11.37 3.27 6.50
CA ALA A 64 -10.97 4.00 5.29
C ALA A 64 -12.04 3.89 4.20
N SER A 65 -12.46 2.66 3.85
CA SER A 65 -13.54 2.44 2.89
C SER A 65 -14.85 3.13 3.30
N SER A 66 -15.23 3.02 4.58
CA SER A 66 -16.49 3.61 5.06
C SER A 66 -16.49 5.13 5.01
N ASP A 67 -15.37 5.79 5.25
CA ASP A 67 -15.29 7.25 5.21
C ASP A 67 -15.36 7.78 3.77
N MET A 68 -14.79 7.07 2.79
CA MET A 68 -14.98 7.35 1.36
C MET A 68 -16.43 7.12 0.90
N VAL A 69 -17.05 6.00 1.25
CA VAL A 69 -18.46 5.70 0.88
C VAL A 69 -19.41 6.80 1.38
N ARG A 70 -19.14 7.35 2.57
CA ARG A 70 -19.94 8.42 3.18
C ARG A 70 -19.61 9.81 2.64
N GLY A 71 -18.67 9.93 1.70
CA GLY A 71 -18.20 11.21 1.18
C GLY A 71 -17.51 12.10 2.21
N ARG A 72 -17.03 11.52 3.33
CA ARG A 72 -16.28 12.28 4.35
C ARG A 72 -14.88 12.62 3.85
N VAL A 73 -14.29 11.74 3.06
CA VAL A 73 -12.93 11.85 2.54
C VAL A 73 -12.98 11.72 1.03
N GLY A 74 -12.21 12.56 0.33
CA GLY A 74 -12.07 12.51 -1.12
C GLY A 74 -10.69 12.04 -1.58
N ILE A 75 -9.67 12.16 -0.73
CA ILE A 75 -8.29 11.76 -1.00
C ILE A 75 -7.72 11.15 0.28
N GLU A 76 -7.15 9.95 0.20
CA GLU A 76 -6.39 9.33 1.29
C GLU A 76 -5.39 8.31 0.76
N SER A 77 -4.45 7.89 1.61
CA SER A 77 -3.71 6.66 1.35
C SER A 77 -4.56 5.45 1.72
N LEU A 78 -4.53 4.41 0.89
CA LEU A 78 -5.36 3.21 1.07
C LEU A 78 -4.62 1.95 0.66
N TRP A 79 -4.96 0.83 1.29
CA TRP A 79 -4.48 -0.48 0.87
C TRP A 79 -5.35 -1.04 -0.26
N SER A 80 -4.74 -1.89 -1.11
CA SER A 80 -5.43 -2.48 -2.26
C SER A 80 -6.75 -3.21 -1.93
N PRO A 81 -6.87 -3.91 -0.79
CA PRO A 81 -8.15 -4.51 -0.40
C PRO A 81 -9.27 -3.51 -0.08
N ALA A 82 -8.98 -2.30 0.44
CA ALA A 82 -9.98 -1.23 0.58
C ALA A 82 -10.49 -0.80 -0.81
N MET A 83 -9.60 -0.70 -1.78
CA MET A 83 -9.95 -0.41 -3.19
C MET A 83 -10.90 -1.49 -3.75
N THR A 84 -10.59 -2.77 -3.51
CA THR A 84 -11.49 -3.89 -3.88
C THR A 84 -12.87 -3.76 -3.23
N ASP A 85 -12.96 -3.43 -1.93
CA ASP A 85 -14.24 -3.24 -1.23
C ASP A 85 -15.04 -2.05 -1.79
N LEU A 86 -14.38 -0.92 -2.05
CA LEU A 86 -15.01 0.25 -2.67
C LEU A 86 -15.58 -0.06 -4.06
N LYS A 87 -14.84 -0.83 -4.89
CA LYS A 87 -15.32 -1.31 -6.19
C LYS A 87 -16.53 -2.23 -6.07
N LYS A 88 -16.50 -3.18 -5.14
CA LYS A 88 -17.66 -4.06 -4.88
C LYS A 88 -18.92 -3.30 -4.47
N ARG A 89 -18.76 -2.09 -3.93
CA ARG A 89 -19.85 -1.17 -3.57
C ARG A 89 -20.19 -0.15 -4.67
N ASP A 90 -19.66 -0.34 -5.87
CA ASP A 90 -19.85 0.55 -7.04
C ASP A 90 -19.41 2.01 -6.78
N ILE A 91 -18.44 2.21 -5.88
CA ILE A 91 -17.86 3.52 -5.63
C ILE A 91 -16.75 3.77 -6.66
N LYS A 92 -16.88 4.86 -7.42
CA LYS A 92 -15.88 5.29 -8.39
C LYS A 92 -14.68 5.92 -7.67
N VAL A 93 -13.62 5.15 -7.57
CA VAL A 93 -12.33 5.58 -6.99
C VAL A 93 -11.18 5.15 -7.90
N ARG A 94 -10.09 5.91 -7.82
CA ARG A 94 -8.88 5.70 -8.62
C ARG A 94 -7.65 5.80 -7.72
N MET A 95 -6.69 4.91 -7.93
CA MET A 95 -5.37 5.03 -7.32
C MET A 95 -4.51 6.01 -8.12
N ALA A 96 -4.11 7.11 -7.50
CA ALA A 96 -3.15 8.03 -8.08
C ALA A 96 -1.73 7.43 -8.03
N ALA A 97 -0.91 7.74 -9.03
CA ALA A 97 0.52 7.47 -9.03
C ALA A 97 1.26 8.82 -8.97
N PRO A 98 1.63 9.30 -7.76
CA PRO A 98 2.26 10.60 -7.60
C PRO A 98 3.55 10.72 -8.43
N THR A 99 3.85 11.95 -8.89
CA THR A 99 4.98 12.24 -9.80
C THR A 99 6.34 11.97 -9.18
N GLU A 100 6.46 12.26 -7.89
CA GLU A 100 7.58 12.04 -7.00
C GLU A 100 7.78 10.56 -6.64
N GLY A 101 6.87 9.70 -7.08
CA GLY A 101 6.80 8.29 -6.71
C GLY A 101 5.99 8.07 -5.44
N TYR A 102 6.02 6.86 -4.92
CA TYR A 102 5.22 6.49 -3.75
C TYR A 102 5.94 5.51 -2.82
N ARG A 103 5.44 5.46 -1.60
CA ARG A 103 5.85 4.48 -0.60
C ARG A 103 5.38 3.09 -1.01
N ALA A 104 6.28 2.11 -0.90
CA ALA A 104 5.95 0.70 -1.01
C ALA A 104 6.37 -0.06 0.24
N TRP A 105 5.87 -1.27 0.37
CA TRP A 105 6.24 -2.20 1.43
C TRP A 105 6.37 -3.59 0.83
N TYR A 106 7.23 -4.41 1.41
CA TYR A 106 7.32 -5.83 1.09
C TYR A 106 7.39 -6.61 2.40
N GLY A 107 6.79 -7.79 2.41
CA GLY A 107 6.87 -8.73 3.51
C GLY A 107 7.75 -9.91 3.14
N GLY A 108 8.59 -10.33 4.07
CA GLY A 108 9.32 -11.59 3.99
C GLY A 108 8.84 -12.54 5.07
N MET A 109 8.91 -13.84 4.80
CA MET A 109 8.76 -14.86 5.85
C MET A 109 10.15 -15.28 6.31
N SER A 110 10.28 -15.56 7.61
CA SER A 110 11.54 -16.00 8.21
C SER A 110 11.26 -17.09 9.24
N ILE A 111 12.19 -18.04 9.34
CA ILE A 111 12.12 -19.12 10.32
C ILE A 111 12.99 -18.76 11.52
N SER A 112 12.43 -18.86 12.72
CA SER A 112 13.22 -18.69 13.96
C SER A 112 14.31 -19.74 14.05
N ARG A 113 15.53 -19.31 14.40
CA ARG A 113 16.71 -20.20 14.57
C ARG A 113 16.52 -21.33 15.58
N HIS A 114 15.50 -21.24 16.44
CA HIS A 114 15.20 -22.22 17.48
C HIS A 114 14.25 -23.34 17.01
N VAL A 115 13.61 -23.19 15.85
CA VAL A 115 12.70 -24.19 15.29
C VAL A 115 13.49 -25.37 14.74
N LYS A 116 13.11 -26.59 15.13
CA LYS A 116 13.80 -27.84 14.78
C LYS A 116 12.82 -28.99 14.55
N GLY A 117 13.31 -30.08 13.93
CA GLY A 117 12.55 -31.30 13.69
C GLY A 117 11.31 -31.03 12.83
N ARG A 118 10.20 -31.73 13.11
CA ARG A 118 8.96 -31.67 12.33
C ARG A 118 8.41 -30.25 12.14
N THR A 119 8.60 -29.35 13.11
CA THR A 119 8.15 -27.96 12.99
C THR A 119 8.96 -27.19 11.94
N LEU A 120 10.25 -27.50 11.81
CA LEU A 120 11.11 -26.91 10.78
C LEU A 120 10.69 -27.39 9.39
N ASP A 121 10.43 -28.68 9.24
CA ASP A 121 9.97 -29.27 7.98
C ASP A 121 8.65 -28.63 7.53
N ALA A 122 7.68 -28.53 8.44
CA ALA A 122 6.39 -27.89 8.16
C ALA A 122 6.54 -26.39 7.81
N ALA A 123 7.49 -25.69 8.44
CA ALA A 123 7.78 -24.30 8.09
C ALA A 123 8.34 -24.18 6.67
N TYR A 124 9.23 -25.09 6.26
CA TYR A 124 9.72 -25.12 4.88
C TYR A 124 8.63 -25.49 3.86
N ASP A 125 7.78 -26.47 4.16
CA ASP A 125 6.64 -26.81 3.31
C ASP A 125 5.72 -25.60 3.11
N TYR A 126 5.49 -24.82 4.16
CA TYR A 126 4.70 -23.60 4.09
C TYR A 126 5.36 -22.50 3.26
N LEU A 127 6.67 -22.29 3.39
CA LEU A 127 7.42 -21.36 2.55
C LEU A 127 7.37 -21.78 1.09
N ASN A 128 7.61 -23.06 0.80
CA ASN A 128 7.55 -23.64 -0.54
C ASN A 128 6.17 -23.45 -1.16
N TRP A 129 5.10 -23.64 -0.38
CA TRP A 129 3.75 -23.40 -0.84
C TRP A 129 3.53 -21.95 -1.27
N TRP A 130 3.95 -20.97 -0.47
CA TRP A 130 3.80 -19.53 -0.79
C TRP A 130 4.48 -19.13 -2.11
N ILE A 131 5.62 -19.73 -2.42
CA ILE A 131 6.38 -19.47 -3.65
C ILE A 131 6.06 -20.45 -4.79
N SER A 132 5.09 -21.35 -4.61
CA SER A 132 4.73 -22.37 -5.62
C SER A 132 4.05 -21.82 -6.87
N GLY A 133 3.61 -20.54 -6.85
CA GLY A 133 2.96 -19.88 -7.97
C GLY A 133 1.47 -19.61 -7.76
N TRP A 134 0.69 -20.59 -7.30
CA TRP A 134 -0.75 -20.41 -7.07
C TRP A 134 -1.07 -19.28 -6.08
N PRO A 135 -0.39 -19.15 -4.92
CA PRO A 135 -0.62 -18.02 -4.02
C PRO A 135 -0.31 -16.68 -4.69
N GLY A 136 0.69 -16.63 -5.57
CA GLY A 136 1.00 -15.43 -6.35
C GLY A 136 -0.15 -14.98 -7.24
N ALA A 137 -0.89 -15.91 -7.85
CA ALA A 137 -2.06 -15.59 -8.66
C ALA A 137 -3.22 -15.07 -7.80
N VAL A 138 -3.42 -15.62 -6.60
CA VAL A 138 -4.40 -15.11 -5.64
C VAL A 138 -4.04 -13.69 -5.18
N MET A 139 -2.75 -13.44 -4.89
CA MET A 139 -2.27 -12.11 -4.51
C MET A 139 -2.38 -11.09 -5.64
N ALA A 140 -2.13 -11.49 -6.89
CA ALA A 140 -2.31 -10.64 -8.06
C ALA A 140 -3.75 -10.12 -8.19
N ARG A 141 -4.75 -10.98 -7.93
CA ARG A 141 -6.17 -10.58 -7.92
C ARG A 141 -6.54 -9.62 -6.79
N GLN A 142 -5.73 -9.57 -5.72
CA GLN A 142 -5.82 -8.56 -4.67
C GLN A 142 -5.03 -7.28 -5.00
N GLY A 143 -4.34 -7.24 -6.14
CA GLY A 143 -3.49 -6.12 -6.53
C GLY A 143 -2.07 -6.16 -5.97
N TYR A 144 -1.67 -7.23 -5.30
CA TYR A 144 -0.33 -7.47 -4.76
C TYR A 144 0.54 -8.36 -5.67
N TYR A 145 1.84 -8.38 -5.43
CA TYR A 145 2.78 -9.19 -6.21
C TYR A 145 3.67 -10.04 -5.29
N ILE A 146 3.91 -11.28 -5.70
CA ILE A 146 4.89 -12.18 -5.06
C ILE A 146 6.17 -12.16 -5.89
N SER A 147 7.30 -12.42 -5.24
CA SER A 147 8.65 -12.42 -5.81
C SER A 147 8.94 -13.50 -6.87
N THR A 148 7.95 -14.31 -7.24
CA THR A 148 8.06 -15.40 -8.24
C THR A 148 7.01 -15.25 -9.34
N PRO A 149 7.05 -14.16 -10.13
CA PRO A 149 6.07 -13.90 -11.19
C PRO A 149 6.07 -14.99 -12.28
N GLU A 150 7.22 -15.60 -12.56
CA GLU A 150 7.36 -16.73 -13.49
C GLU A 150 6.62 -17.98 -13.03
N LEU A 151 6.64 -18.29 -11.73
CA LEU A 151 5.84 -19.38 -11.15
C LEU A 151 4.36 -19.00 -11.05
N THR A 152 4.05 -17.71 -10.92
CA THR A 152 2.68 -17.20 -10.88
C THR A 152 1.98 -17.28 -12.23
N ARG A 153 2.70 -17.00 -13.32
CA ARG A 153 2.14 -16.87 -14.68
C ARG A 153 1.25 -18.04 -15.12
N PRO A 154 1.63 -19.32 -14.93
CA PRO A 154 0.79 -20.46 -15.34
C PRO A 154 -0.55 -20.55 -14.62
N HIS A 155 -0.72 -19.87 -13.48
CA HIS A 155 -1.95 -19.86 -12.69
C HIS A 155 -2.89 -18.67 -13.01
N LEU A 156 -2.50 -17.83 -13.98
CA LEU A 156 -3.31 -16.74 -14.48
C LEU A 156 -3.69 -17.00 -15.94
N SER A 157 -4.92 -16.69 -16.32
CA SER A 157 -5.27 -16.62 -17.74
C SER A 157 -4.50 -15.49 -18.42
N ALA A 158 -4.36 -15.55 -19.76
CA ALA A 158 -3.71 -14.49 -20.53
C ALA A 158 -4.32 -13.11 -20.24
N ALA A 159 -5.65 -13.01 -20.18
CA ALA A 159 -6.35 -11.77 -19.87
C ALA A 159 -6.05 -11.23 -18.46
N GLU A 160 -5.88 -12.11 -17.47
CA GLU A 160 -5.46 -11.70 -16.13
C GLU A 160 -4.02 -11.23 -16.11
N TRP A 161 -3.11 -11.95 -16.78
CA TRP A 161 -1.71 -11.57 -16.87
C TRP A 161 -1.53 -10.20 -17.55
N ASP A 162 -2.17 -10.00 -18.69
CA ASP A 162 -2.11 -8.77 -19.46
C ASP A 162 -2.62 -7.57 -18.65
N PHE A 163 -3.65 -7.75 -17.83
CA PHE A 163 -4.15 -6.70 -16.95
C PHE A 163 -3.25 -6.47 -15.71
N TRP A 164 -2.98 -7.52 -14.92
CA TRP A 164 -2.29 -7.39 -13.63
C TRP A 164 -0.79 -7.10 -13.77
N TYR A 165 -0.14 -7.70 -14.77
CA TYR A 165 1.30 -7.55 -15.01
C TYR A 165 1.60 -6.70 -16.23
N GLY A 166 0.84 -6.86 -17.31
CA GLY A 166 1.04 -6.11 -18.56
C GLY A 166 0.45 -4.70 -18.58
N GLY A 167 -0.37 -4.34 -17.59
CA GLY A 167 -1.04 -3.03 -17.52
C GLY A 167 -2.02 -2.74 -18.66
N GLN A 168 -2.41 -3.76 -19.43
CA GLN A 168 -3.30 -3.62 -20.58
C GLN A 168 -4.76 -3.45 -20.14
N PRO A 169 -5.63 -2.86 -20.98
CA PRO A 169 -7.07 -2.85 -20.72
C PRO A 169 -7.62 -4.27 -20.55
N ALA A 170 -8.52 -4.46 -19.58
CA ALA A 170 -9.14 -5.75 -19.33
C ALA A 170 -9.94 -6.23 -20.56
N ALA A 171 -9.51 -7.32 -21.20
CA ALA A 171 -10.14 -7.83 -22.42
C ALA A 171 -11.58 -8.38 -22.19
N LYS A 172 -11.86 -8.77 -20.95
CA LYS A 172 -13.14 -9.31 -20.45
C LYS A 172 -13.27 -8.97 -18.97
N ASN A 173 -14.41 -9.28 -18.35
CA ASN A 173 -14.53 -9.19 -16.91
C ASN A 173 -13.55 -10.19 -16.25
N LEU A 174 -12.82 -9.73 -15.23
CA LEU A 174 -11.79 -10.52 -14.55
C LEU A 174 -12.17 -10.80 -13.10
N PRO A 175 -11.78 -11.98 -12.59
CA PRO A 175 -12.20 -12.41 -11.27
C PRO A 175 -11.45 -11.68 -10.15
N GLY A 176 -12.14 -11.52 -9.03
CA GLY A 176 -11.55 -11.16 -7.76
C GLY A 176 -10.82 -12.32 -7.07
N PRO A 177 -10.18 -12.06 -5.92
CA PRO A 177 -9.46 -13.08 -5.15
C PRO A 177 -10.37 -14.18 -4.58
N ASP A 178 -11.66 -13.88 -4.40
CA ASP A 178 -12.71 -14.80 -3.99
C ASP A 178 -13.32 -15.59 -5.18
N GLY A 179 -12.82 -15.37 -6.40
CA GLY A 179 -13.32 -15.99 -7.63
C GLY A 179 -14.57 -15.33 -8.21
N SER A 180 -15.08 -14.23 -7.63
CA SER A 180 -16.21 -13.48 -8.20
C SER A 180 -15.82 -12.87 -9.55
N SER A 181 -16.60 -13.11 -10.61
CA SER A 181 -16.21 -12.84 -12.01
C SER A 181 -16.13 -11.38 -12.43
N ASP A 182 -16.58 -10.45 -11.58
CA ASP A 182 -16.90 -9.07 -11.97
C ASP A 182 -16.22 -8.03 -11.07
N LEU A 183 -15.01 -8.35 -10.56
CA LEU A 183 -14.24 -7.36 -9.80
C LEU A 183 -13.65 -6.27 -10.72
N ILE A 184 -13.18 -6.67 -11.90
CA ILE A 184 -12.64 -5.78 -12.92
C ILE A 184 -13.49 -5.92 -14.17
N HIS A 185 -14.07 -4.83 -14.63
CA HIS A 185 -14.90 -4.82 -15.83
C HIS A 185 -14.06 -4.68 -17.10
N ARG A 186 -14.59 -5.21 -18.21
CA ARG A 186 -13.99 -5.07 -19.53
C ARG A 186 -13.68 -3.60 -19.85
N GLY A 187 -12.48 -3.34 -20.34
CA GLY A 187 -12.00 -2.02 -20.74
C GLY A 187 -11.36 -1.22 -19.61
N GLU A 188 -11.48 -1.64 -18.35
CA GLU A 188 -10.75 -1.01 -17.26
C GLU A 188 -9.24 -1.14 -17.45
N ILE A 189 -8.51 -0.11 -17.05
CA ILE A 189 -7.04 -0.07 -17.09
C ILE A 189 -6.54 -0.07 -15.65
N ARG A 190 -5.51 -0.87 -15.39
CA ARG A 190 -4.89 -0.92 -14.08
C ARG A 190 -4.21 0.40 -13.75
N ASP A 191 -4.60 1.01 -12.64
CA ASP A 191 -3.95 2.20 -12.12
C ASP A 191 -2.44 1.96 -11.89
N GLY A 192 -1.63 2.98 -12.19
CA GLY A 192 -0.17 2.92 -12.09
C GLY A 192 0.51 2.17 -13.25
N GLY A 193 -0.24 1.57 -14.17
CA GLY A 193 0.31 0.89 -15.34
C GLY A 193 0.75 -0.55 -15.10
N ASP A 194 1.67 -1.02 -15.95
CA ASP A 194 2.24 -2.36 -15.87
C ASP A 194 3.12 -2.57 -14.63
N TYR A 195 3.47 -3.83 -14.36
CA TYR A 195 4.26 -4.20 -13.20
C TYR A 195 5.61 -3.47 -13.12
N GLN A 196 6.35 -3.35 -14.23
CA GLN A 196 7.66 -2.72 -14.25
C GLN A 196 7.54 -1.21 -13.99
N THR A 197 6.57 -0.56 -14.63
CA THR A 197 6.26 0.85 -14.42
C THR A 197 5.85 1.12 -12.96
N ARG A 198 5.09 0.22 -12.34
CA ARG A 198 4.74 0.36 -10.93
C ARG A 198 5.98 0.23 -10.04
N MET A 199 6.77 -0.82 -10.22
CA MET A 199 7.96 -1.05 -9.40
C MET A 199 9.02 0.04 -9.58
N SER A 200 9.14 0.65 -10.77
CA SER A 200 10.10 1.73 -11.02
C SER A 200 9.72 3.09 -10.41
N ARG A 201 8.48 3.25 -9.94
CA ARG A 201 7.97 4.48 -9.31
C ARG A 201 8.00 4.44 -7.77
N ILE A 202 8.58 3.40 -7.19
CA ILE A 202 8.76 3.32 -5.74
C ILE A 202 9.85 4.32 -5.35
N ALA A 203 9.46 5.32 -4.56
CA ALA A 203 10.38 6.34 -4.06
C ALA A 203 11.04 5.92 -2.74
N VAL A 204 10.32 5.16 -1.94
CA VAL A 204 10.76 4.73 -0.60
C VAL A 204 10.12 3.40 -0.24
N TRP A 205 10.90 2.53 0.37
CA TRP A 205 10.42 1.29 0.98
C TRP A 205 10.21 1.49 2.46
N ASN A 206 9.14 0.93 3.02
CA ASN A 206 8.94 0.92 4.46
C ASN A 206 10.13 0.25 5.17
N THR A 207 10.70 0.98 6.11
CA THR A 207 11.84 0.60 6.94
C THR A 207 11.53 0.99 8.38
N VAL A 208 12.12 0.25 9.31
CA VAL A 208 12.18 0.70 10.70
C VAL A 208 13.32 1.71 10.77
N MET A 209 12.99 2.96 11.02
CA MET A 209 13.96 4.05 11.16
C MET A 209 14.75 3.90 12.46
N ASP A 210 15.98 4.43 12.49
CA ASP A 210 16.81 4.46 13.69
C ASP A 210 16.08 5.20 14.83
N GLU A 211 15.41 6.30 14.48
CA GLU A 211 14.66 7.17 15.41
C GLU A 211 13.17 6.81 15.53
N HIS A 212 12.80 5.55 15.27
CA HIS A 212 11.40 5.11 15.24
C HIS A 212 10.63 5.45 16.53
N ASN A 213 11.21 5.23 17.70
CA ASN A 213 10.56 5.55 18.98
C ASN A 213 10.32 7.05 19.15
N TYR A 214 11.23 7.89 18.64
CA TYR A 214 11.06 9.34 18.65
C TYR A 214 9.92 9.75 17.71
N LEU A 215 9.89 9.19 16.49
CA LEU A 215 8.82 9.38 15.52
C LEU A 215 7.45 9.03 16.13
N VAL A 216 7.31 7.88 16.77
CA VAL A 216 6.04 7.45 17.41
C VAL A 216 5.57 8.50 18.43
N ARG A 217 6.47 9.03 19.26
CA ARG A 217 6.13 10.06 20.25
C ARG A 217 5.63 11.35 19.60
N ARG A 218 6.38 11.87 18.62
CA ARG A 218 6.01 13.12 17.93
C ARG A 218 4.75 12.96 17.08
N TRP A 219 4.54 11.77 16.53
CA TRP A 219 3.29 11.42 15.85
C TRP A 219 2.08 11.48 16.79
N ASN A 220 2.21 11.02 18.03
CA ASN A 220 1.13 11.14 19.02
C ASN A 220 0.83 12.60 19.37
N ASP A 221 1.83 13.49 19.40
CA ASP A 221 1.62 14.93 19.55
C ASP A 221 0.77 15.48 18.39
N PHE A 222 1.10 15.09 17.15
CA PHE A 222 0.29 15.42 15.97
C PHE A 222 -1.14 14.90 16.05
N MET A 223 -1.33 13.63 16.44
CA MET A 223 -2.65 13.03 16.58
C MET A 223 -3.50 13.70 17.67
N SER A 224 -2.86 14.29 18.69
CA SER A 224 -3.53 14.95 19.82
C SER A 224 -3.76 16.46 19.63
N ALA A 225 -3.06 17.10 18.69
CA ALA A 225 -3.14 18.55 18.41
C ALA A 225 -4.46 18.99 17.78
#